data_AF-A0A4Y1ZC32-F1
#
_entry.id   AF-A0A4Y1ZC32-F1
#
_cell.length_a   1.000
_cell.length_b   1.000
_cell.length_c   1.000
_cell.angle_alpha   90.00
_cell.angle_beta   90.00
_cell.angle_gamma   90.00
#
_symmetry.space_group_name_H-M   'P 1'
#
loop_
_entity.id
_entity.type
_entity.pdbx_description
1 polymer ?
#
loop_
_entity_poly.entity_id
_entity_poly.type
_entity_poly.pdbx_seq_one_letter_code
_entity_poly.pdbx_strand_id
1 'polypeptide(L)'
;MVASELVEKLTKTFEWNEPKVLRTVNGKELEHVVCRHPFYDRPSLMILGDHVTLDAGTGCVHTAPGFGADDFYIGKKYGLDILCPVDDHGCMTDEAPGFEGVFYEKANEPVIEKLKEVGALLKVGTFTHSYPHDWRTKSR
;
A
#
# COMPACT_ATOMS: atom_id res chain seq x y z
N MET A 1 -0.59 -12.81 2.40
CA MET A 1 0.39 -13.25 3.41
C MET A 1 0.48 -12.20 4.49
N VAL A 2 0.89 -12.57 5.69
CA VAL A 2 1.00 -11.67 6.85
C VAL A 2 2.18 -12.09 7.72
N ALA A 3 2.73 -11.20 8.54
CA ALA A 3 3.72 -11.60 9.54
C ALA A 3 3.10 -12.55 10.58
N SER A 4 3.87 -13.55 11.01
CA SER A 4 3.41 -14.62 11.90
C SER A 4 2.88 -14.07 13.23
N GLU A 5 3.55 -13.06 13.77
CA GLU A 5 3.22 -12.39 15.03
C GLU A 5 1.90 -11.59 14.94
N LEU A 6 1.47 -11.23 13.74
CA LEU A 6 0.27 -10.43 13.50
C LEU A 6 -0.98 -11.26 13.22
N VAL A 7 -0.86 -12.58 13.10
CA VAL A 7 -1.98 -13.47 12.73
C VAL A 7 -3.16 -13.30 13.69
N GLU A 8 -2.93 -13.28 15.01
CA GLU A 8 -4.02 -13.18 15.98
C GLU A 8 -4.76 -11.83 15.87
N LYS A 9 -4.02 -10.73 15.76
CA LYS A 9 -4.57 -9.38 15.59
C LYS A 9 -5.39 -9.29 14.30
N LEU A 10 -4.83 -9.78 13.20
CA LEU A 10 -5.48 -9.72 11.88
C LEU A 10 -6.68 -10.67 11.78
N THR A 11 -6.67 -11.80 12.49
CA THR A 11 -7.83 -12.70 12.58
C THR A 11 -9.04 -11.96 13.14
N LYS A 12 -8.84 -11.18 14.22
CA LYS A 12 -9.88 -10.32 14.79
C LYS A 12 -10.26 -9.18 13.85
N THR A 13 -9.28 -8.53 13.21
CA THR A 13 -9.54 -7.42 12.28
C THR A 13 -10.34 -7.87 11.05
N PHE A 14 -10.01 -9.01 10.46
CA PHE A 14 -10.68 -9.53 9.25
C PHE A 14 -11.85 -10.46 9.53
N GLU A 15 -12.18 -10.70 10.80
CA GLU A 15 -13.28 -11.57 11.22
C GLU A 15 -13.14 -13.00 10.63
N TRP A 16 -11.91 -13.50 10.57
CA TRP A 16 -11.63 -14.84 10.09
C TRP A 16 -11.99 -15.88 11.13
N ASN A 17 -12.74 -16.92 10.71
CA ASN A 17 -13.04 -18.06 11.55
C ASN A 17 -11.88 -19.06 11.49
N GLU A 18 -11.19 -19.25 12.62
CA GLU A 18 -10.15 -20.27 12.83
C GLU A 18 -9.17 -20.42 11.65
N PRO A 19 -8.41 -19.36 11.29
CA PRO A 19 -7.53 -19.42 10.13
C PRO A 19 -6.42 -20.46 10.33
N LYS A 20 -6.22 -21.32 9.33
CA LYS A 20 -5.17 -22.33 9.33
C LYS A 20 -3.91 -21.81 8.63
N VAL A 21 -2.79 -21.83 9.34
CA VAL A 21 -1.47 -21.55 8.74
C VAL A 21 -1.06 -22.73 7.87
N LEU A 22 -0.98 -22.51 6.56
CA LEU A 22 -0.59 -23.54 5.59
C LEU A 22 0.93 -23.69 5.48
N ARG A 23 1.66 -22.58 5.58
CA ARG A 23 3.12 -22.53 5.47
C ARG A 23 3.65 -21.27 6.17
N THR A 24 4.83 -21.40 6.76
CA THR A 24 5.65 -20.29 7.23
C THR A 24 6.93 -20.24 6.39
N VAL A 25 7.37 -19.04 6.04
CA VAL A 25 8.59 -18.80 5.24
C VAL A 25 9.41 -17.70 5.90
N ASN A 26 10.73 -17.73 5.71
CA ASN A 26 11.56 -16.60 6.09
C ASN A 26 11.28 -15.42 5.15
N GLY A 27 11.20 -14.19 5.66
CA GLY A 27 11.01 -13.01 4.82
C GLY A 27 12.05 -12.87 3.70
N LYS A 28 13.28 -13.33 3.93
CA LYS A 28 14.35 -13.36 2.89
C LYS A 28 14.03 -14.26 1.71
N GLU A 29 13.23 -15.31 1.90
CA GLU A 29 12.80 -16.18 0.80
C GLU A 29 11.82 -15.48 -0.15
N LEU A 30 11.25 -14.36 0.27
CA LEU A 30 10.28 -13.58 -0.49
C LEU A 30 10.92 -12.46 -1.31
N GLU A 31 12.21 -12.19 -1.11
CA GLU A 31 12.92 -11.17 -1.87
C GLU A 31 12.89 -11.52 -3.37
N HIS A 32 12.57 -10.54 -4.21
CA HIS A 32 12.37 -10.66 -5.66
C HIS A 32 11.19 -11.53 -6.11
N VAL A 33 10.31 -11.99 -5.20
CA VAL A 33 9.05 -12.59 -5.62
C VAL A 33 8.20 -11.53 -6.34
N VAL A 34 7.75 -11.86 -7.55
CA VAL A 34 6.92 -10.98 -8.36
C VAL A 34 5.45 -11.25 -8.06
N CYS A 35 4.79 -10.26 -7.47
CA CYS A 35 3.35 -10.22 -7.28
C CYS A 35 2.69 -9.48 -8.46
N ARG A 36 1.38 -9.64 -8.61
CA ARG A 36 0.58 -8.85 -9.56
C ARG A 36 -0.01 -7.66 -8.83
N HIS A 37 0.02 -6.48 -9.45
CA HIS A 37 -0.71 -5.33 -8.92
C HIS A 37 -2.23 -5.62 -8.85
N PRO A 38 -2.98 -5.05 -7.88
CA PRO A 38 -4.39 -5.41 -7.68
C PRO A 38 -5.30 -5.21 -8.89
N PHE A 39 -5.10 -4.15 -9.67
CA PHE A 39 -5.97 -3.79 -10.81
C PHE A 39 -5.25 -3.19 -12.02
N TYR A 40 -3.92 -3.08 -11.99
CA TYR A 40 -3.13 -2.68 -13.16
C TYR A 40 -2.35 -3.90 -13.63
N ASP A 41 -2.16 -4.05 -14.94
CA ASP A 41 -1.36 -5.14 -15.49
C ASP A 41 0.14 -4.80 -15.40
N ARG A 42 0.65 -4.77 -14.15
CA ARG A 42 2.04 -4.49 -13.84
C ARG A 42 2.56 -5.40 -12.72
N PRO A 43 3.86 -5.77 -12.75
CA PRO A 43 4.47 -6.50 -11.67
C PRO A 43 4.58 -5.64 -10.41
N SER A 44 4.61 -6.28 -9.25
CA SER A 44 4.91 -5.66 -7.95
C SER A 44 5.94 -6.53 -7.25
N LEU A 45 7.16 -6.00 -7.12
CA LEU A 45 8.29 -6.74 -6.58
C LEU A 45 8.26 -6.75 -5.06
N MET A 46 8.44 -7.91 -4.44
CA MET A 46 8.71 -7.99 -3.01
C MET A 46 10.17 -7.70 -2.70
N ILE A 47 10.39 -6.77 -1.78
CA ILE A 47 11.71 -6.25 -1.39
C ILE A 47 11.86 -6.33 0.12
N LEU A 48 13.10 -6.34 0.60
CA LEU A 48 13.39 -6.36 2.04
C LEU A 48 13.52 -4.93 2.58
N GLY A 49 12.55 -4.52 3.38
CA GLY A 49 12.54 -3.22 4.05
C GLY A 49 12.91 -3.31 5.52
N ASP A 50 13.95 -2.59 5.93
CA ASP A 50 14.39 -2.50 7.33
C ASP A 50 13.48 -1.59 8.18
N HIS A 51 12.64 -0.77 7.53
CA HIS A 51 11.68 0.14 8.17
C HIS A 51 10.36 -0.55 8.56
N VAL A 52 10.18 -1.84 8.19
CA VAL A 52 8.96 -2.58 8.46
C VAL A 52 8.95 -3.05 9.91
N THR A 53 7.95 -2.63 10.68
CA THR A 53 7.77 -3.07 12.08
C THR A 53 6.56 -3.98 12.25
N LEU A 54 6.47 -4.63 13.42
CA LEU A 54 5.35 -5.50 13.80
C LEU A 54 4.28 -4.75 14.61
N ASP A 55 4.38 -3.43 14.74
CA ASP A 55 3.50 -2.65 15.62
C ASP A 55 2.15 -2.35 14.94
N ALA A 56 2.16 -2.22 13.61
CA ALA A 56 1.02 -1.82 12.81
C ALA A 56 0.95 -2.55 11.46
N GLY A 57 -0.23 -2.52 10.85
CA GLY A 57 -0.47 -3.12 9.55
C GLY A 57 -0.43 -4.65 9.57
N THR A 58 0.14 -5.24 8.52
CA THR A 58 0.15 -6.68 8.27
C THR A 58 1.55 -7.31 8.32
N GLY A 59 2.58 -6.50 8.55
CA GLY A 59 3.98 -6.88 8.35
C GLY A 59 4.43 -6.86 6.87
N CYS A 60 3.53 -6.50 5.96
CA CYS A 60 3.85 -6.11 4.59
C CYS A 60 3.51 -4.63 4.41
N VAL A 61 4.47 -3.85 3.92
CA VAL A 61 4.32 -2.41 3.67
C VAL A 61 4.28 -2.18 2.16
N HIS A 62 3.33 -1.37 1.72
CA HIS A 62 3.29 -0.91 0.34
C HIS A 62 4.34 0.17 0.13
N THR A 63 5.17 0.03 -0.91
CA THR A 63 6.22 0.98 -1.25
C THR A 63 5.83 1.78 -2.48
N ALA A 64 5.84 3.11 -2.36
CA ALA A 64 5.58 4.06 -3.44
C ALA A 64 6.70 5.12 -3.50
N PRO A 65 7.76 4.90 -4.31
CA PRO A 65 8.98 5.73 -4.27
C PRO A 65 8.78 7.24 -4.52
N GLY A 66 7.70 7.64 -5.18
CA GLY A 66 7.35 9.05 -5.40
C GLY A 66 6.73 9.76 -4.20
N PHE A 67 6.36 9.04 -3.13
CA PHE A 67 5.54 9.59 -2.03
C PHE A 67 6.15 9.47 -0.63
N GLY A 68 7.32 8.84 -0.49
CA GLY A 68 7.95 8.65 0.81
C GLY A 68 9.48 8.57 0.72
N ALA A 69 10.18 9.12 1.71
CA ALA A 69 11.64 9.11 1.72
C ALA A 69 12.21 7.68 1.83
N ASP A 70 11.68 6.87 2.76
CA ASP A 70 12.13 5.49 2.92
C ASP A 70 11.82 4.64 1.68
N ASP A 71 10.66 4.86 1.07
CA ASP A 71 10.24 4.25 -0.19
C ASP A 71 11.14 4.64 -1.37
N PHE A 72 11.59 5.90 -1.41
CA PHE A 72 12.53 6.37 -2.42
C PHE A 72 13.90 5.69 -2.29
N TYR A 73 14.46 5.63 -1.07
CA TYR A 73 15.78 5.03 -0.86
C TYR A 73 15.78 3.53 -1.13
N ILE A 74 14.76 2.81 -0.66
CA ILE A 74 14.64 1.37 -0.94
C ILE A 74 14.31 1.12 -2.40
N GLY A 75 13.41 1.92 -3.01
CA GLY A 75 13.07 1.83 -4.42
C GLY A 75 14.32 1.98 -5.31
N LYS A 76 15.16 2.98 -5.01
CA LYS A 76 16.44 3.18 -5.70
C LYS A 76 17.40 2.00 -5.54
N LYS A 77 17.49 1.41 -4.34
CA LYS A 77 18.34 0.23 -4.08
C LYS A 77 17.93 -0.97 -4.94
N TYR A 78 16.63 -1.16 -5.15
CA TYR A 78 16.07 -2.27 -5.93
C TYR A 78 15.80 -1.92 -7.41
N GLY A 79 16.14 -0.70 -7.84
CA GLY A 79 15.93 -0.25 -9.22
C GLY A 79 14.46 -0.10 -9.62
N LEU A 80 13.59 0.27 -8.67
CA LEU A 80 12.18 0.53 -8.93
C LEU A 80 11.99 1.90 -9.60
N ASP A 81 11.01 1.98 -10.48
CA ASP A 81 10.60 3.25 -11.09
C ASP A 81 10.06 4.21 -10.03
N ILE A 82 10.43 5.49 -10.16
CA ILE A 82 9.95 6.55 -9.27
C ILE A 82 8.72 7.16 -9.93
N LEU A 83 7.56 6.60 -9.60
CA LEU A 83 6.26 7.02 -10.13
C LEU A 83 5.60 8.03 -9.17
N CYS A 84 5.14 9.16 -9.71
CA CYS A 84 4.35 10.16 -9.00
C CYS A 84 3.18 10.60 -9.88
N PRO A 85 2.05 9.86 -9.90
CA PRO A 85 0.93 10.10 -10.81
C PRO A 85 0.04 11.26 -10.36
N VAL A 86 0.62 12.31 -9.79
CA VAL A 86 -0.08 13.50 -9.25
C VAL A 86 0.67 14.74 -9.74
N ASP A 87 -0.07 15.67 -10.33
CA ASP A 87 0.47 16.94 -10.82
C ASP A 87 0.63 18.01 -9.72
N ASP A 88 1.17 19.17 -10.11
CA ASP A 88 1.39 20.32 -9.21
C ASP A 88 0.10 20.91 -8.63
N HIS A 89 -1.07 20.51 -9.15
CA HIS A 89 -2.40 20.91 -8.66
C HIS A 89 -3.03 19.85 -7.75
N GLY A 90 -2.35 18.73 -7.50
CA GLY A 90 -2.88 17.62 -6.71
C GLY A 90 -3.87 16.75 -7.48
N CYS A 91 -3.91 16.86 -8.81
CA CYS A 91 -4.77 16.07 -9.67
C CYS A 91 -4.01 14.86 -10.23
N MET A 92 -4.70 13.73 -10.33
CA MET A 92 -4.12 12.51 -10.87
C MET A 92 -3.81 12.67 -12.36
N THR A 93 -2.64 12.20 -12.80
CA THR A 93 -2.18 12.27 -14.20
C THR A 93 -2.58 11.04 -15.01
N ASP A 94 -2.19 10.99 -16.28
CA ASP A 94 -2.34 9.82 -17.17
C ASP A 94 -1.54 8.59 -16.70
N GLU A 95 -0.60 8.77 -15.78
CA GLU A 95 0.13 7.69 -15.09
C GLU A 95 -0.75 6.91 -14.10
N ALA A 96 -1.97 7.38 -13.80
CA ALA A 96 -3.00 6.64 -13.07
C ALA A 96 -4.26 6.41 -13.92
N PRO A 97 -4.22 5.47 -14.89
CA PRO A 97 -5.33 5.24 -15.80
C PRO A 97 -6.65 4.93 -15.09
N GLY A 98 -7.71 5.66 -15.44
CA GLY A 98 -9.04 5.55 -14.85
C GLY A 98 -9.31 6.51 -13.68
N PHE A 99 -8.34 7.32 -13.29
CA PHE A 99 -8.48 8.33 -12.23
C PHE A 99 -8.06 9.74 -12.69
N GLU A 100 -7.82 9.94 -13.99
CA GLU A 100 -7.25 11.16 -14.55
C GLU A 100 -8.07 12.41 -14.19
N GLY A 101 -7.38 13.48 -13.79
CA GLY A 101 -7.99 14.76 -13.44
C GLY A 101 -8.75 14.77 -12.11
N VAL A 102 -8.81 13.65 -11.39
CA VAL A 102 -9.42 13.59 -10.05
C VAL A 102 -8.42 14.11 -9.03
N PHE A 103 -8.85 14.98 -8.12
CA PHE A 103 -8.01 15.44 -7.01
C PHE A 103 -7.67 14.28 -6.07
N TYR A 104 -6.42 14.15 -5.61
CA TYR A 104 -5.92 12.96 -4.89
C TYR A 104 -6.80 12.53 -3.71
N GLU A 105 -7.34 13.48 -2.94
CA GLU A 105 -8.20 13.15 -1.80
C GLU A 105 -9.53 12.53 -2.25
N LYS A 106 -10.08 13.04 -3.36
CA LYS A 106 -11.31 12.51 -3.98
C LYS A 106 -11.07 11.21 -4.72
N ALA A 107 -9.83 10.90 -5.12
CA ALA A 107 -9.47 9.66 -5.78
C ALA A 107 -9.56 8.44 -4.85
N ASN A 108 -9.50 8.64 -3.52
CA ASN A 108 -9.59 7.57 -2.54
C ASN A 108 -10.88 6.73 -2.68
N GLU A 109 -12.03 7.38 -2.86
CA GLU A 109 -13.32 6.69 -2.99
C GLU A 109 -13.38 5.82 -4.28
N PRO A 110 -13.12 6.35 -5.49
CA PRO A 110 -13.01 5.55 -6.70
C PRO A 110 -12.01 4.39 -6.61
N VAL A 111 -10.85 4.58 -5.97
CA VAL A 111 -9.84 3.52 -5.80
C VAL A 111 -10.38 2.38 -4.91
N ILE A 112 -11.09 2.72 -3.82
CA ILE A 112 -11.75 1.73 -2.96
C ILE A 112 -12.78 0.93 -3.75
N GLU A 113 -13.62 1.61 -4.55
CA GLU A 113 -14.60 0.94 -5.40
C GLU A 113 -13.94 0.04 -6.45
N LYS A 114 -12.83 0.48 -7.05
CA LYS A 114 -12.08 -0.36 -7.99
C LYS A 114 -11.53 -1.62 -7.33
N LEU A 115 -10.97 -1.49 -6.12
CA LEU A 115 -10.47 -2.62 -5.34
C LEU A 115 -11.59 -3.61 -4.96
N LYS A 116 -12.80 -3.12 -4.68
CA LYS A 116 -13.99 -3.96 -4.48
C LYS A 116 -14.38 -4.70 -5.76
N GLU A 117 -14.46 -3.98 -6.88
CA GLU A 117 -14.84 -4.53 -8.19
C GLU A 117 -13.95 -5.71 -8.59
N VAL A 118 -12.63 -5.58 -8.40
CA VAL A 118 -11.67 -6.64 -8.75
C VAL A 118 -11.49 -7.71 -7.66
N GLY A 119 -12.21 -7.60 -6.54
CA GLY A 119 -12.14 -8.55 -5.42
C GLY A 119 -10.81 -8.54 -4.66
N ALA A 120 -10.03 -7.46 -4.75
CA ALA A 120 -8.74 -7.32 -4.07
C ALA A 120 -8.85 -6.65 -2.68
N LEU A 121 -10.02 -6.10 -2.33
CA LEU A 121 -10.26 -5.47 -1.04
C LEU A 121 -10.68 -6.50 0.02
N LEU A 122 -9.89 -6.63 1.08
CA LEU A 122 -10.24 -7.50 2.23
C LEU A 122 -11.12 -6.80 3.26
N LYS A 123 -10.81 -5.56 3.61
CA LYS A 123 -11.58 -4.75 4.56
C LYS A 123 -11.34 -3.27 4.29
N VAL A 124 -12.39 -2.47 4.46
CA VAL A 124 -12.31 -1.01 4.51
C VAL A 124 -12.68 -0.56 5.91
N GLY A 125 -12.00 0.46 6.42
CA GLY A 125 -12.26 1.02 7.73
C GLY A 125 -11.69 2.43 7.85
N THR A 126 -12.21 3.19 8.80
CA THR A 126 -11.76 4.55 9.07
C THR A 126 -10.81 4.55 10.26
N PHE A 127 -9.71 5.27 10.15
CA PHE A 127 -8.72 5.43 11.20
C PHE A 127 -8.43 6.91 11.42
N THR A 128 -8.46 7.34 12.68
CA THR A 128 -8.16 8.73 13.06
C THR A 128 -6.76 8.79 13.66
N HIS A 129 -5.89 9.57 13.04
CA HIS A 129 -4.53 9.83 13.51
C HIS A 129 -4.10 11.25 13.18
N SER A 130 -3.01 11.69 13.80
CA SER A 130 -2.37 12.94 13.45
C SER A 130 -1.77 12.85 12.04
N TYR A 131 -2.14 13.79 11.18
CA TYR A 131 -1.62 13.92 9.81
C TYR A 131 -1.01 15.31 9.64
N PRO A 132 0.10 15.49 8.91
CA PRO A 132 0.67 16.81 8.66
C PRO A 132 -0.32 17.68 7.88
N HIS A 133 -0.42 18.94 8.29
CA HIS A 133 -1.26 19.95 7.66
C HIS A 133 -0.40 21.14 7.25
N ASP A 134 -0.74 21.81 6.15
CA ASP A 134 -0.09 23.07 5.80
C ASP A 134 -0.33 24.08 6.93
N TRP A 135 0.77 24.59 7.49
CA TRP A 135 0.73 25.47 8.67
C TRP A 135 0.09 26.84 8.38
N ARG A 136 0.05 27.28 7.13
CA ARG A 136 -0.45 28.58 6.67
C ARG A 136 -1.90 28.50 6.22
N THR A 137 -2.25 27.54 5.38
CA THR A 137 -3.63 27.39 4.85
C THR A 137 -4.49 26.51 5.74
N LYS A 138 -3.88 25.76 6.67
CA LYS A 138 -4.54 24.71 7.48
C LYS A 138 -5.24 23.64 6.65
N SER A 139 -4.97 23.61 5.35
CA SER A 139 -5.45 22.56 4.46
C SER A 139 -4.64 21.29 4.67
N ARG A 140 -5.28 20.16 4.43
CA ARG A 140 -4.59 18.89 4.20
C ARG A 140 -3.97 18.86 2.82
#